data_AF-A0A1G7MYZ8-F1
#
_entry.id   AF-A0A1G7MYZ8-F1
#
_cell.length_a   1.000
_cell.length_b   1.000
_cell.length_c   1.000
_cell.angle_alpha   90.00
_cell.angle_beta   90.00
_cell.angle_gamma   90.00
#
_symmetry.space_group_name_H-M   'P 1'
#
loop_
_entity.id
_entity.type
_entity.pdbx_description
1 polymer ?
#
loop_
_entity_poly.entity_id
_entity_poly.type
_entity_poly.pdbx_seq_one_letter_code
_entity_poly.pdbx_strand_id
1 'polypeptide(L)'
;MRSSQASQFKQDQPSQIFCEHLTEQARLRFGPHPFTAEMSEEQVVSLLPEYLAMSQAFPYLQAGSQKNLIFDVMHRNRDVTRDIELTSVVANFICWDETGGYGRLLQGGKAALPEILATESFHSNLLRKDASRLLGRAIQPNYSATTKRYLHCLYDGLSSKDPLIRCAYMVAFELHAAEMIQALWSTLTRIFAVQAGDLEYFRSHVGGDDPAEKYHGEMTSRLVRELVPVDRRVRFMGEFDQAYRLNVQWCRDLLRIPPSEGDGRAEIEHHGRCHCGSVKFRVRAPREVSVVRCNCSICRMSGFLHLLVAGDKLSVERGEESLTTYQFNKNIARHTFCRFCGVKPFYRPRSNPSGFSVNVRCLDRKSIEITRIDDFDGEHWEQALSSMHEGSLEYRLEDHTLE
;
A
#
# COMPACT_ATOMS: atom_id res chain seq x y z
N MET A 1 -13.93 11.78 47.64
CA MET A 1 -12.49 12.08 47.82
C MET A 1 -11.74 10.81 48.23
N ARG A 2 -11.07 10.15 47.27
CA ARG A 2 -9.86 9.34 47.51
C ARG A 2 -8.97 9.50 46.30
N SER A 3 -7.75 9.92 46.56
CA SER A 3 -6.77 10.46 45.63
C SER A 3 -6.06 9.40 44.82
N SER A 4 -5.63 9.84 43.64
CA SER A 4 -4.62 9.31 42.74
C SER A 4 -3.48 8.50 43.38
N GLN A 5 -3.13 7.40 42.72
CA GLN A 5 -1.72 7.05 42.53
C GLN A 5 -1.45 6.98 41.03
N ALA A 6 -1.04 8.12 40.48
CA ALA A 6 -0.35 8.17 39.20
C ALA A 6 1.02 7.51 39.39
N SER A 7 1.23 6.40 38.69
CA SER A 7 2.53 5.73 38.60
C SER A 7 3.53 6.66 37.92
N GLN A 8 4.54 7.11 38.68
CA GLN A 8 5.66 7.91 38.22
C GLN A 8 6.47 7.15 37.17
N PHE A 9 6.42 7.63 35.92
CA PHE A 9 7.36 7.24 34.88
C PHE A 9 8.72 7.92 35.14
N LYS A 10 9.76 7.11 35.37
CA LYS A 10 11.15 7.58 35.33
C LYS A 10 11.58 7.75 33.87
N GLN A 11 11.91 8.99 33.51
CA GLN A 11 12.66 9.34 32.31
C GLN A 11 14.09 8.81 32.44
N ASP A 12 14.44 7.79 31.65
CA ASP A 12 15.77 7.56 31.07
C ASP A 12 15.77 6.18 30.37
N GLN A 13 15.22 6.11 29.15
CA GLN A 13 15.35 4.96 28.24
C GLN A 13 15.38 5.41 26.77
N PRO A 14 16.12 4.73 25.88
CA PRO A 14 16.36 5.15 24.50
C PRO A 14 15.08 5.19 23.67
N SER A 15 14.90 6.29 22.91
CA SER A 15 13.77 6.69 22.07
C SER A 15 12.74 5.57 21.82
N GLN A 16 11.71 5.56 22.67
CA GLN A 16 10.58 4.65 22.56
C GLN A 16 9.76 5.03 21.32
N ILE A 17 9.50 4.06 20.44
CA ILE A 17 8.68 4.28 19.25
C ILE A 17 7.23 4.46 19.73
N PHE A 18 6.80 5.71 19.82
CA PHE A 18 5.40 6.08 20.07
C PHE A 18 4.70 6.36 18.74
N CYS A 19 3.38 6.17 18.65
CA CYS A 19 2.65 6.54 17.44
C CYS A 19 2.80 8.02 17.09
N GLU A 20 2.87 8.92 18.08
CA GLU A 20 3.19 10.33 17.84
C GLU A 20 4.53 10.49 17.11
N HIS A 21 5.55 9.74 17.53
CA HIS A 21 6.86 9.73 16.87
C HIS A 21 6.77 9.14 15.46
N LEU A 22 6.02 8.04 15.26
CA LEU A 22 5.81 7.44 13.93
C LEU A 22 5.08 8.38 12.98
N THR A 23 4.03 9.06 13.45
CA THR A 23 3.29 10.07 12.69
C THR A 23 4.19 11.26 12.36
N GLU A 24 4.99 11.75 13.31
CA GLU A 24 5.95 12.83 13.06
C GLU A 24 7.01 12.41 12.02
N GLN A 25 7.58 11.22 12.15
CA GLN A 25 8.53 10.67 11.18
C GLN A 25 7.88 10.53 9.79
N ALA A 26 6.64 10.05 9.72
CA ALA A 26 5.90 9.95 8.48
C ALA A 26 5.68 11.33 7.84
N ARG A 27 5.28 12.35 8.61
CA ARG A 27 5.15 13.73 8.12
C ARG A 27 6.47 14.30 7.60
N LEU A 28 7.57 14.09 8.33
CA LEU A 28 8.90 14.55 7.91
C LEU A 28 9.36 13.85 6.62
N ARG A 29 8.99 12.58 6.45
CA ARG A 29 9.42 11.76 5.32
C ARG A 29 8.58 11.96 4.06
N PHE A 30 7.26 12.01 4.21
CA PHE A 30 6.31 12.00 3.09
C PHE A 30 5.68 13.36 2.84
N GLY A 31 5.94 14.35 3.70
CA GLY A 31 5.38 15.70 3.60
C GLY A 31 3.92 15.77 4.06
N PRO A 32 3.23 16.89 3.75
CA PRO A 32 1.82 17.04 4.09
C PRO A 32 0.96 16.01 3.34
N HIS A 33 -0.13 15.58 3.98
CA HIS A 33 -1.04 14.58 3.41
C HIS A 33 -1.65 15.09 2.08
N PRO A 34 -1.76 14.27 1.01
CA PRO A 34 -2.22 14.73 -0.30
C PRO A 34 -3.59 15.45 -0.30
N PHE A 35 -4.49 15.05 0.59
CA PHE A 35 -5.82 15.66 0.73
C PHE A 35 -5.82 17.03 1.44
N THR A 36 -4.69 17.49 1.99
CA THR A 36 -4.56 18.87 2.49
C THR A 36 -4.26 19.86 1.37
N ALA A 37 -3.88 19.39 0.18
CA ALA A 37 -3.71 20.25 -0.98
C ALA A 37 -5.05 20.90 -1.38
N GLU A 38 -4.99 22.05 -2.04
CA GLU A 38 -6.19 22.63 -2.63
C GLU A 38 -6.74 21.71 -3.72
N MET A 39 -7.81 20.98 -3.36
CA MET A 39 -8.57 20.18 -4.31
C MET A 39 -9.69 21.01 -4.95
N SER A 40 -9.94 20.78 -6.24
CA SER A 40 -11.14 21.24 -6.91
C SER A 40 -12.36 20.38 -6.55
N GLU A 41 -13.57 20.91 -6.74
CA GLU A 41 -14.80 20.15 -6.57
C GLU A 41 -14.83 18.91 -7.48
N GLU A 42 -14.34 19.01 -8.72
CA GLU A 42 -14.25 17.87 -9.66
C GLU A 42 -13.33 16.74 -9.13
N GLN A 43 -12.20 17.11 -8.51
CA GLN A 43 -11.32 16.14 -7.88
C GLN A 43 -12.00 15.45 -6.70
N VAL A 44 -12.76 16.17 -5.89
CA VAL A 44 -13.54 15.57 -4.79
C VAL A 44 -14.62 14.64 -5.33
N VAL A 45 -15.38 15.06 -6.34
CA VAL A 45 -16.42 14.25 -6.99
C VAL A 45 -15.84 12.93 -7.50
N SER A 46 -14.61 12.95 -8.03
CA SER A 46 -13.90 11.77 -8.51
C SER A 46 -13.30 10.92 -7.36
N LEU A 47 -12.88 11.56 -6.26
CA LEU A 47 -12.26 10.91 -5.11
C LEU A 47 -13.25 10.11 -4.26
N LEU A 48 -14.44 10.68 -3.97
CA LEU A 48 -15.38 10.10 -3.01
C LEU A 48 -15.81 8.65 -3.34
N PRO A 49 -16.08 8.28 -4.60
CA PRO A 49 -16.33 6.87 -4.97
C PRO A 49 -15.16 5.92 -4.67
N GLU A 50 -13.91 6.36 -4.85
CA GLU A 50 -12.71 5.56 -4.59
C GLU A 50 -12.49 5.39 -3.08
N TYR A 51 -12.67 6.47 -2.34
CA TYR A 51 -12.60 6.45 -0.88
C TYR A 51 -13.68 5.55 -0.29
N LEU A 52 -14.91 5.62 -0.81
CA LEU A 52 -16.00 4.74 -0.43
C LEU A 52 -15.66 3.26 -0.72
N ALA A 53 -15.04 2.96 -1.85
CA ALA A 53 -14.60 1.60 -2.17
C ALA A 53 -13.57 1.07 -1.16
N MET A 54 -12.60 1.91 -0.76
CA MET A 54 -11.62 1.55 0.27
C MET A 54 -12.30 1.32 1.63
N SER A 55 -13.10 2.28 2.11
CA SER A 55 -13.80 2.17 3.40
C SER A 55 -14.74 0.96 3.44
N GLN A 56 -15.40 0.64 2.32
CA GLN A 56 -16.27 -0.53 2.24
C GLN A 56 -15.49 -1.85 2.27
N ALA A 57 -14.33 -1.94 1.63
CA ALA A 57 -13.56 -3.18 1.55
C ALA A 57 -12.72 -3.45 2.81
N PHE A 58 -12.16 -2.41 3.42
CA PHE A 58 -11.19 -2.49 4.50
C PHE A 58 -11.56 -3.45 5.65
N PRO A 59 -12.74 -3.37 6.30
CA PRO A 59 -13.07 -4.26 7.42
C PRO A 59 -13.03 -5.75 7.02
N TYR A 60 -13.44 -6.07 5.79
CA TYR A 60 -13.44 -7.45 5.30
C TYR A 60 -12.05 -7.96 4.93
N LEU A 61 -11.18 -7.09 4.40
CA LEU A 61 -9.77 -7.42 4.19
C LEU A 61 -9.05 -7.66 5.51
N GLN A 62 -9.34 -6.83 6.51
CA GLN A 62 -8.80 -6.96 7.85
C GLN A 62 -9.26 -8.27 8.52
N ALA A 63 -10.56 -8.61 8.42
CA ALA A 63 -11.08 -9.89 8.90
C ALA A 63 -10.47 -11.10 8.16
N GLY A 64 -10.31 -10.99 6.84
CA GLY A 64 -9.71 -12.04 6.01
C GLY A 64 -8.22 -12.26 6.24
N SER A 65 -7.50 -11.25 6.73
CA SER A 65 -6.04 -11.26 6.87
C SER A 65 -5.49 -12.40 7.73
N GLN A 66 -6.31 -12.89 8.68
CA GLN A 66 -5.94 -13.94 9.62
C GLN A 66 -6.07 -15.35 9.03
N LYS A 67 -6.87 -15.51 7.97
CA LYS A 67 -7.21 -16.82 7.39
C LYS A 67 -5.95 -17.64 7.13
N ASN A 68 -5.04 -17.12 6.32
CA ASN A 68 -3.86 -17.87 5.88
C ASN A 68 -2.85 -18.12 7.01
N LEU A 69 -2.86 -17.30 8.06
CA LEU A 69 -2.05 -17.52 9.27
C LEU A 69 -2.54 -18.74 10.04
N ILE A 70 -3.86 -18.84 10.25
CA ILE A 70 -4.46 -19.99 10.94
C ILE A 70 -4.33 -21.27 10.12
N PHE A 71 -4.55 -21.22 8.80
CA PHE A 71 -4.31 -22.39 7.95
C PHE A 71 -2.84 -22.84 7.98
N ASP A 72 -1.86 -21.93 7.99
CA ASP A 72 -0.43 -22.31 8.14
C ASP A 72 -0.16 -23.01 9.48
N VAL A 73 -0.73 -22.50 10.58
CA VAL A 73 -0.63 -23.11 11.91
C VAL A 73 -1.25 -24.51 11.93
N MET A 74 -2.46 -24.65 11.37
CA MET A 74 -3.16 -25.93 11.24
C MET A 74 -2.36 -26.93 10.42
N HIS A 75 -1.89 -26.54 9.23
CA HIS A 75 -1.13 -27.42 8.34
C HIS A 75 0.21 -27.87 8.94
N ARG A 76 0.82 -27.04 9.78
CA ARG A 76 2.06 -27.37 10.47
C ARG A 76 1.85 -28.07 11.81
N ASN A 77 0.60 -28.25 12.24
CA ASN A 77 0.22 -28.81 13.53
C ASN A 77 0.98 -28.14 14.70
N ARG A 78 0.91 -26.81 14.76
CA ARG A 78 1.53 -25.98 15.81
C ARG A 78 0.47 -25.21 16.58
N ASP A 79 0.86 -24.64 17.72
CA ASP A 79 0.04 -23.65 18.41
C ASP A 79 -0.01 -22.34 17.63
N VAL A 80 -1.11 -21.59 17.79
CA VAL A 80 -1.20 -20.21 17.31
C VAL A 80 -0.21 -19.37 18.10
N THR A 81 0.71 -18.69 17.41
CA THR A 81 1.74 -17.89 18.08
C THR A 81 1.15 -16.60 18.61
N ARG A 82 1.74 -16.08 19.69
CA ARG A 82 1.34 -14.82 20.32
C ARG A 82 1.24 -13.65 19.34
N ASP A 83 2.12 -13.61 18.33
CA ASP A 83 2.08 -12.54 17.33
C ASP A 83 0.84 -12.60 16.44
N ILE A 84 0.33 -13.81 16.14
CA ILE A 84 -0.93 -13.99 15.42
C ILE A 84 -2.07 -13.53 16.32
N GLU A 85 -2.14 -14.00 17.56
CA GLU A 85 -3.19 -13.62 18.53
C GLU A 85 -3.28 -12.09 18.72
N LEU A 86 -2.14 -11.42 18.89
CA LEU A 86 -2.08 -9.97 19.09
C LEU A 86 -2.54 -9.20 17.86
N THR A 87 -2.11 -9.60 16.66
CA THR A 87 -2.62 -8.96 15.43
C THR A 87 -4.09 -9.28 15.19
N SER A 88 -4.55 -10.49 15.54
CA SER A 88 -5.94 -10.91 15.40
C SER A 88 -6.90 -10.11 16.27
N VAL A 89 -6.57 -9.88 17.55
CA VAL A 89 -7.46 -9.12 18.44
C VAL A 89 -7.61 -7.67 17.98
N VAL A 90 -6.52 -7.06 17.50
CA VAL A 90 -6.54 -5.69 16.95
C VAL A 90 -7.36 -5.65 15.66
N ALA A 91 -7.13 -6.59 14.73
CA ALA A 91 -7.88 -6.70 13.49
C ALA A 91 -9.38 -6.93 13.72
N ASN A 92 -9.75 -7.78 14.67
CA ASN A 92 -11.14 -8.07 15.02
C ASN A 92 -11.84 -6.85 15.61
N PHE A 93 -11.15 -6.10 16.49
CA PHE A 93 -11.70 -4.86 17.02
C PHE A 93 -11.94 -3.84 15.91
N ILE A 94 -10.94 -3.59 15.05
CA ILE A 94 -11.07 -2.65 13.92
C ILE A 94 -12.23 -3.04 13.01
N CYS A 95 -12.33 -4.32 12.64
CA CYS A 95 -13.47 -4.80 11.84
C CYS A 95 -14.81 -4.59 12.55
N TRP A 96 -14.87 -4.82 13.85
CA TRP A 96 -16.08 -4.62 14.64
C TRP A 96 -16.49 -3.15 14.77
N ASP A 97 -15.50 -2.25 14.90
CA ASP A 97 -15.72 -0.82 14.92
C ASP A 97 -16.19 -0.30 13.55
N GLU A 98 -15.50 -0.67 12.48
CA GLU A 98 -15.83 -0.26 11.10
C GLU A 98 -17.20 -0.76 10.62
N THR A 99 -17.68 -1.86 11.20
CA THR A 99 -19.05 -2.38 11.01
C THR A 99 -20.05 -1.79 12.00
N GLY A 100 -19.71 -0.69 12.67
CA GLY A 100 -20.57 0.07 13.59
C GLY A 100 -20.88 -0.62 14.91
N GLY A 101 -20.36 -1.82 15.15
CA GLY A 101 -20.67 -2.63 16.32
C GLY A 101 -20.18 -2.02 17.63
N TYR A 102 -18.99 -1.41 17.62
CA TYR A 102 -18.42 -0.79 18.83
C TYR A 102 -19.21 0.46 19.24
N GLY A 103 -19.49 1.39 18.31
CA GLY A 103 -20.30 2.58 18.57
C GLY A 103 -21.69 2.26 19.13
N ARG A 104 -22.35 1.21 18.60
CA ARG A 104 -23.64 0.71 19.12
C ARG A 104 -23.53 0.24 20.56
N LEU A 105 -22.48 -0.53 20.87
CA LEU A 105 -22.24 -1.04 22.22
C LEU A 105 -21.97 0.09 23.22
N LEU A 106 -21.23 1.14 22.83
CA LEU A 106 -21.00 2.30 23.67
C LEU A 106 -22.29 3.05 24.01
N GLN A 107 -23.22 3.16 23.04
CA GLN A 107 -24.45 3.92 23.22
C GLN A 107 -25.53 3.16 23.99
N GLY A 108 -25.74 1.88 23.68
CA GLY A 108 -26.84 1.09 24.24
C GLY A 108 -26.41 -0.07 25.15
N GLY A 109 -25.11 -0.22 25.42
CA GLY A 109 -24.58 -1.34 26.18
C GLY A 109 -24.90 -2.68 25.53
N LYS A 110 -24.92 -3.75 26.34
CA LYS A 110 -25.23 -5.11 25.85
C LYS A 110 -26.61 -5.24 25.20
N ALA A 111 -27.56 -4.36 25.55
CA ALA A 111 -28.89 -4.35 24.97
C ALA A 111 -28.90 -3.97 23.48
N ALA A 112 -27.87 -3.28 22.99
CA ALA A 112 -27.72 -2.90 21.58
C ALA A 112 -27.17 -4.03 20.69
N LEU A 113 -26.77 -5.18 21.24
CA LEU A 113 -26.20 -6.28 20.44
C LEU A 113 -27.13 -6.80 19.31
N PRO A 114 -28.47 -6.87 19.46
CA PRO A 114 -29.34 -7.23 18.34
C PRO A 114 -29.30 -6.20 17.19
N GLU A 115 -28.95 -4.95 17.46
CA GLU A 115 -28.91 -3.86 16.47
C GLU A 115 -27.64 -3.86 15.61
N ILE A 116 -26.64 -4.70 15.90
CA ILE A 116 -25.41 -4.81 15.09
C ILE A 116 -25.70 -5.23 13.64
N LEU A 117 -26.88 -5.79 13.38
CA LEU A 117 -27.34 -6.16 12.04
C LEU A 117 -27.82 -4.94 11.22
N ALA A 118 -28.00 -3.77 11.86
CA ALA A 118 -28.35 -2.53 11.20
C ALA A 118 -27.13 -1.96 10.46
N THR A 119 -26.96 -2.39 9.21
CA THR A 119 -25.78 -2.04 8.41
C THR A 119 -25.66 -0.54 8.09
N GLU A 120 -26.71 0.23 8.30
CA GLU A 120 -26.73 1.68 8.10
C GLU A 120 -25.72 2.42 8.99
N SER A 121 -25.36 1.84 10.14
CA SER A 121 -24.31 2.36 11.03
C SER A 121 -22.89 1.94 10.65
N PHE A 122 -22.69 1.15 9.59
CA PHE A 122 -21.34 0.82 9.13
C PHE A 122 -20.65 2.10 8.65
N HIS A 123 -19.37 2.26 8.95
CA HIS A 123 -18.62 3.47 8.63
C HIS A 123 -18.69 3.81 7.13
N SER A 124 -18.58 2.80 6.27
CA SER A 124 -18.76 2.98 4.81
C SER A 124 -20.17 3.45 4.40
N ASN A 125 -21.22 3.07 5.14
CA ASN A 125 -22.59 3.53 4.88
C ASN A 125 -22.86 4.94 5.44
N LEU A 126 -22.24 5.30 6.56
CA LEU A 126 -22.21 6.69 7.05
C LEU A 126 -21.50 7.59 6.03
N LEU A 127 -20.33 7.18 5.54
CA LEU A 127 -19.61 7.89 4.49
C LEU A 127 -20.44 8.02 3.21
N ARG A 128 -21.11 6.93 2.78
CA ARG A 128 -21.98 6.95 1.60
C ARG A 128 -23.10 7.98 1.75
N LYS A 129 -23.72 8.06 2.94
CA LYS A 129 -24.76 9.04 3.27
C LYS A 129 -24.23 10.47 3.19
N ASP A 130 -23.11 10.75 3.87
CA ASP A 130 -22.47 12.07 3.88
C ASP A 130 -22.07 12.50 2.47
N ALA A 131 -21.37 11.64 1.74
CA ALA A 131 -20.93 11.93 0.38
C ALA A 131 -22.10 12.10 -0.59
N SER A 132 -23.17 11.30 -0.46
CA SER A 132 -24.37 11.47 -1.30
C SER A 132 -25.07 12.80 -1.04
N ARG A 133 -25.10 13.24 0.23
CA ARG A 133 -25.63 14.57 0.62
C ARG A 133 -24.79 15.69 0.02
N LEU A 134 -23.46 15.60 0.12
CA LEU A 134 -22.54 16.60 -0.42
C LEU A 134 -22.67 16.73 -1.95
N LEU A 135 -22.77 15.61 -2.67
CA LEU A 135 -22.85 15.60 -4.13
C LEU A 135 -24.27 15.80 -4.69
N GLY A 136 -25.29 15.88 -3.82
CA GLY A 136 -26.70 15.98 -4.23
C GLY A 136 -27.22 14.76 -5.01
N ARG A 137 -26.52 13.62 -4.96
CA ARG A 137 -26.88 12.39 -5.68
C ARG A 137 -26.32 11.16 -4.97
N ALA A 138 -26.96 10.02 -5.15
CA ALA A 138 -26.44 8.75 -4.63
C ALA A 138 -25.06 8.43 -5.23
N ILE A 139 -24.13 7.98 -4.38
CA ILE A 139 -22.81 7.50 -4.80
C ILE A 139 -22.69 5.97 -4.70
N GLN A 140 -21.87 5.41 -5.59
CA GLN A 140 -21.48 4.00 -5.58
C GLN A 140 -19.96 3.88 -5.43
N PRO A 141 -19.44 2.81 -4.80
CA PRO A 141 -18.02 2.58 -4.70
C PRO A 141 -17.42 2.39 -6.09
N ASN A 142 -16.26 3.01 -6.36
CA ASN A 142 -15.48 2.78 -7.57
C ASN A 142 -14.21 2.01 -7.22
N TYR A 143 -14.19 0.72 -7.52
CA TYR A 143 -12.98 -0.10 -7.44
C TYR A 143 -12.15 0.07 -8.72
N SER A 144 -11.51 1.22 -8.89
CA SER A 144 -10.62 1.44 -10.05
C SER A 144 -9.42 0.50 -10.03
N ALA A 145 -8.70 0.39 -11.15
CA ALA A 145 -7.45 -0.36 -11.19
C ALA A 145 -6.44 0.13 -10.12
N THR A 146 -6.42 1.44 -9.84
CA THR A 146 -5.59 2.05 -8.80
C THR A 146 -6.01 1.56 -7.41
N THR A 147 -7.30 1.65 -7.08
CA THR A 147 -7.81 1.26 -5.75
C THR A 147 -7.77 -0.25 -5.54
N LYS A 148 -8.06 -1.07 -6.57
CA LYS A 148 -7.88 -2.53 -6.49
C LYS A 148 -6.44 -2.90 -6.16
N ARG A 149 -5.47 -2.31 -6.90
CA ARG A 149 -4.04 -2.57 -6.66
C ARG A 149 -3.65 -2.19 -5.23
N TYR A 150 -4.07 -1.02 -4.77
CA TYR A 150 -3.82 -0.58 -3.39
C TYR A 150 -4.38 -1.58 -2.35
N LEU A 151 -5.66 -1.96 -2.49
CA LEU A 151 -6.31 -2.88 -1.55
C LEU A 151 -5.67 -4.27 -1.53
N HIS A 152 -5.22 -4.79 -2.68
CA HIS A 152 -4.46 -6.04 -2.73
C HIS A 152 -3.12 -5.92 -2.01
N CYS A 153 -2.33 -4.86 -2.29
CA CYS A 153 -1.06 -4.65 -1.61
C CYS A 153 -1.22 -4.43 -0.10
N LEU A 154 -2.29 -3.76 0.32
CA LEU A 154 -2.63 -3.59 1.73
C LEU A 154 -2.93 -4.95 2.38
N TYR A 155 -3.79 -5.76 1.74
CA TYR A 155 -4.12 -7.11 2.22
C TYR A 155 -2.90 -8.02 2.30
N ASP A 156 -1.97 -7.98 1.34
CA ASP A 156 -0.75 -8.79 1.36
C ASP A 156 0.11 -8.49 2.58
N GLY A 157 0.23 -7.22 2.96
CA GLY A 157 0.94 -6.83 4.17
C GLY A 157 0.20 -7.22 5.44
N LEU A 158 -1.11 -6.96 5.51
CA LEU A 158 -1.97 -7.33 6.65
C LEU A 158 -2.05 -8.86 6.87
N SER A 159 -1.89 -9.66 5.81
CA SER A 159 -1.92 -11.12 5.87
C SER A 159 -0.54 -11.78 5.92
N SER A 160 0.54 -10.97 6.00
CA SER A 160 1.90 -11.46 5.98
C SER A 160 2.19 -12.43 7.13
N LYS A 161 2.88 -13.54 6.81
CA LYS A 161 3.40 -14.48 7.81
C LYS A 161 4.51 -13.86 8.66
N ASP A 162 5.12 -12.77 8.21
CA ASP A 162 6.10 -12.03 8.99
C ASP A 162 5.40 -11.06 9.96
N PRO A 163 5.54 -11.24 11.28
CA PRO A 163 4.85 -10.41 12.26
C PRO A 163 5.27 -8.94 12.21
N LEU A 164 6.49 -8.61 11.78
CA LEU A 164 6.94 -7.22 11.69
C LEU A 164 6.31 -6.52 10.49
N ILE A 165 6.19 -7.20 9.35
CA ILE A 165 5.49 -6.66 8.18
C ILE A 165 4.02 -6.46 8.53
N ARG A 166 3.40 -7.47 9.13
CA ARG A 166 1.99 -7.43 9.51
C ARG A 166 1.69 -6.29 10.48
N CYS A 167 2.48 -6.16 11.55
CA CYS A 167 2.38 -5.07 12.49
C CYS A 167 2.61 -3.71 11.82
N ALA A 168 3.62 -3.58 10.96
CA ALA A 168 3.92 -2.33 10.24
C ALA A 168 2.77 -1.88 9.34
N TYR A 169 2.13 -2.79 8.61
CA TYR A 169 0.99 -2.47 7.74
C TYR A 169 -0.25 -2.06 8.52
N MET A 170 -0.56 -2.75 9.62
CA MET A 170 -1.67 -2.34 10.51
C MET A 170 -1.42 -0.94 11.06
N VAL A 171 -0.24 -0.70 11.64
CA VAL A 171 0.09 0.59 12.26
C VAL A 171 0.14 1.72 11.22
N ALA A 172 0.75 1.48 10.06
CA ALA A 172 0.83 2.48 9.00
C ALA A 172 -0.54 2.83 8.43
N PHE A 173 -1.47 1.86 8.31
CA PHE A 173 -2.83 2.13 7.87
C PHE A 173 -3.57 2.99 8.89
N GLU A 174 -3.63 2.59 10.17
CA GLU A 174 -4.37 3.34 11.20
C GLU A 174 -3.83 4.77 11.37
N LEU A 175 -2.50 4.94 11.42
CA LEU A 175 -1.92 6.29 11.55
C LEU A 175 -2.17 7.15 10.32
N HIS A 176 -2.10 6.57 9.12
CA HIS A 176 -2.44 7.29 7.90
C HIS A 176 -3.94 7.60 7.82
N ALA A 177 -4.82 6.69 8.25
CA ALA A 177 -6.27 6.85 8.23
C ALA A 177 -6.69 8.07 9.04
N ALA A 178 -6.19 8.22 10.27
CA ALA A 178 -6.42 9.39 11.09
C ALA A 178 -6.07 10.72 10.37
N GLU A 179 -4.88 10.79 9.75
CA GLU A 179 -4.46 11.98 8.98
C GLU A 179 -5.32 12.21 7.74
N MET A 180 -5.61 11.13 7.01
CA MET A 180 -6.34 11.14 5.76
C MET A 180 -7.79 11.60 5.96
N ILE A 181 -8.47 11.07 7.00
CA ILE A 181 -9.83 11.44 7.37
C ILE A 181 -9.88 12.91 7.79
N GLN A 182 -8.96 13.36 8.64
CA GLN A 182 -8.89 14.75 9.08
C GLN A 182 -8.65 15.72 7.91
N ALA A 183 -7.73 15.37 7.01
CA ALA A 183 -7.43 16.16 5.83
C ALA A 183 -8.63 16.23 4.87
N LEU A 184 -9.28 15.10 4.61
CA LEU A 184 -10.46 15.05 3.76
C LEU A 184 -11.62 15.83 4.38
N TRP A 185 -11.86 15.69 5.69
CA TRP A 185 -12.93 16.41 6.38
C TRP A 185 -12.78 17.92 6.20
N SER A 186 -11.59 18.44 6.49
CA SER A 186 -11.26 19.86 6.36
C SER A 186 -11.47 20.37 4.92
N THR A 187 -11.10 19.55 3.93
CA THR A 187 -11.28 19.87 2.51
C THR A 187 -12.75 19.88 2.10
N LEU A 188 -13.55 18.90 2.55
CA LEU A 188 -14.98 18.81 2.24
C LEU A 188 -15.77 19.96 2.87
N THR A 189 -15.51 20.30 4.14
CA THR A 189 -16.18 21.43 4.83
C THR A 189 -15.90 22.75 4.13
N ARG A 190 -14.69 22.92 3.61
CA ARG A 190 -14.29 24.12 2.86
C ARG A 190 -14.95 24.18 1.48
N ILE A 191 -14.92 23.10 0.70
CA ILE A 191 -15.41 23.08 -0.68
C ILE A 191 -16.93 23.19 -0.75
N PHE A 192 -17.65 22.43 0.09
CA PHE A 192 -19.11 22.41 0.07
C PHE A 192 -19.76 23.40 1.05
N ALA A 193 -18.96 24.19 1.76
CA ALA A 193 -19.42 25.16 2.75
C ALA A 193 -20.40 24.57 3.78
N VAL A 194 -20.16 23.33 4.22
CA VAL A 194 -20.97 22.63 5.23
C VAL A 194 -20.36 22.76 6.62
N GLN A 195 -21.20 22.70 7.65
CA GLN A 195 -20.73 22.65 9.04
C GLN A 195 -20.04 21.32 9.32
N ALA A 196 -18.92 21.34 10.04
CA ALA A 196 -18.14 20.13 10.31
C ALA A 196 -18.98 19.03 10.99
N GLY A 197 -19.85 19.41 11.93
CA GLY A 197 -20.73 18.48 12.66
C GLY A 197 -21.81 17.80 11.82
N ASP A 198 -22.05 18.25 10.59
CA ASP A 198 -23.07 17.69 9.69
C ASP A 198 -22.64 16.42 8.98
N LEU A 199 -21.34 16.10 9.01
CA LEU A 199 -20.76 14.91 8.38
C LEU A 199 -20.50 13.85 9.45
N GLU A 200 -21.43 12.90 9.55
CA GLU A 200 -21.49 11.90 10.61
C GLU A 200 -20.28 10.98 10.62
N TYR A 201 -19.80 10.54 9.45
CA TYR A 201 -18.62 9.69 9.30
C TYR A 201 -17.36 10.36 9.86
N PHE A 202 -17.10 11.60 9.46
CA PHE A 202 -15.88 12.29 9.87
C PHE A 202 -15.92 12.68 11.35
N ARG A 203 -17.11 13.08 11.83
CA ARG A 203 -17.32 13.39 13.25
C ARG A 203 -17.08 12.16 14.13
N SER A 204 -17.48 10.95 13.73
CA SER A 204 -17.26 9.76 14.54
C SER A 204 -15.79 9.31 14.58
N HIS A 205 -15.04 9.53 13.49
CA HIS A 205 -13.66 9.09 13.38
C HIS A 205 -12.67 10.04 14.07
N VAL A 206 -12.73 11.33 13.75
CA VAL A 206 -11.71 12.33 14.14
C VAL A 206 -12.28 13.55 14.86
N GLY A 207 -13.61 13.68 14.92
CA GLY A 207 -14.31 14.79 15.54
C GLY A 207 -14.93 14.47 16.90
N GLY A 208 -15.62 15.46 17.47
CA GLY A 208 -16.31 15.32 18.76
C GLY A 208 -15.36 15.25 19.95
N ASP A 209 -15.93 14.95 21.12
CA ASP A 209 -15.18 14.89 22.39
C ASP A 209 -14.42 13.56 22.57
N ASP A 210 -14.79 12.51 21.82
CA ASP A 210 -14.27 11.14 21.97
C ASP A 210 -14.14 10.39 20.62
N PRO A 211 -13.18 10.77 19.77
CA PRO A 211 -13.02 10.20 18.42
C PRO A 211 -12.44 8.77 18.42
N ALA A 212 -12.91 7.93 17.49
CA ALA A 212 -12.46 6.53 17.35
C ALA A 212 -10.95 6.40 17.06
N GLU A 213 -10.42 7.24 16.15
CA GLU A 213 -9.03 7.16 15.67
C GLU A 213 -7.98 7.34 16.79
N LYS A 214 -8.35 8.04 17.88
CA LYS A 214 -7.50 8.16 19.07
C LYS A 214 -7.21 6.78 19.67
N TYR A 215 -8.23 5.96 19.85
CA TYR A 215 -8.10 4.63 20.45
C TYR A 215 -7.41 3.65 19.50
N HIS A 216 -7.60 3.81 18.19
CA HIS A 216 -6.89 3.02 17.18
C HIS A 216 -5.38 3.29 17.25
N GLY A 217 -4.98 4.56 17.37
CA GLY A 217 -3.58 4.96 17.57
C GLY A 217 -2.97 4.43 18.88
N GLU A 218 -3.71 4.47 19.99
CA GLU A 218 -3.24 3.93 21.28
C GLU A 218 -3.08 2.40 21.24
N MET A 219 -4.06 1.70 20.65
CA MET A 219 -4.05 0.24 20.50
C MET A 219 -2.89 -0.21 19.61
N THR A 220 -2.69 0.41 18.45
CA THR A 220 -1.58 0.11 17.56
C THR A 220 -0.22 0.49 18.14
N SER A 221 -0.13 1.59 18.93
CA SER A 221 1.07 1.92 19.71
C SER A 221 1.46 0.79 20.67
N ARG A 222 0.47 0.18 21.32
CA ARG A 222 0.71 -0.93 22.23
C ARG A 222 1.11 -2.18 21.46
N LEU A 223 0.50 -2.43 20.30
CA LEU A 223 0.87 -3.55 19.42
C LEU A 223 2.36 -3.49 19.02
N VAL A 224 2.87 -2.32 18.63
CA VAL A 224 4.29 -2.12 18.31
C VAL A 224 5.18 -2.49 19.50
N ARG A 225 4.82 -2.04 20.71
CA ARG A 225 5.59 -2.34 21.93
C ARG A 225 5.64 -3.83 22.25
N GLU A 226 4.57 -4.57 21.95
CA GLU A 226 4.46 -6.00 22.22
C GLU A 226 5.16 -6.86 21.16
N LEU A 227 5.20 -6.42 19.89
CA LEU A 227 5.69 -7.23 18.76
C LEU A 227 7.07 -6.84 18.22
N VAL A 228 7.54 -5.62 18.46
CA VAL A 228 8.77 -5.09 17.86
C VAL A 228 9.88 -5.03 18.91
N PRO A 229 10.74 -6.06 19.00
CA PRO A 229 11.87 -6.04 19.93
C PRO A 229 12.90 -4.99 19.50
N VAL A 230 13.72 -4.54 20.46
CA VAL A 230 14.68 -3.42 20.28
C VAL A 230 15.63 -3.65 19.09
N ASP A 231 16.13 -4.87 18.93
CA ASP A 231 17.05 -5.29 17.87
C ASP A 231 16.40 -5.31 16.47
N ARG A 232 15.06 -5.30 16.38
CA ARG A 232 14.31 -5.32 15.12
C ARG A 232 13.66 -3.99 14.76
N ARG A 233 13.84 -2.94 15.57
CA ARG A 233 13.25 -1.60 15.34
C ARG A 233 13.63 -1.01 13.99
N VAL A 234 14.90 -1.10 13.58
CA VAL A 234 15.36 -0.57 12.27
C VAL A 234 14.61 -1.24 11.12
N ARG A 235 14.45 -2.57 11.20
CA ARG A 235 13.69 -3.32 10.20
C ARG A 235 12.22 -2.88 10.20
N PHE A 236 11.60 -2.82 11.37
CA PHE A 236 10.21 -2.37 11.50
C PHE A 236 10.00 -1.00 10.89
N MET A 237 10.89 -0.03 11.15
CA MET A 237 10.81 1.31 10.54
C MET A 237 10.87 1.25 9.01
N GLY A 238 11.68 0.37 8.43
CA GLY A 238 11.71 0.15 6.98
C GLY A 238 10.39 -0.40 6.43
N GLU A 239 9.79 -1.37 7.12
CA GLU A 239 8.48 -1.92 6.72
C GLU A 239 7.35 -0.91 6.93
N PHE A 240 7.39 -0.11 8.01
CA PHE A 240 6.44 0.95 8.30
C PHE A 240 6.49 2.03 7.21
N ASP A 241 7.68 2.52 6.86
CA ASP A 241 7.88 3.48 5.77
C ASP A 241 7.31 2.96 4.45
N GLN A 242 7.49 1.66 4.17
CA GLN A 242 6.97 1.04 2.96
C GLN A 242 5.45 1.00 2.95
N ALA A 243 4.84 0.58 4.06
CA ALA A 243 3.39 0.53 4.20
C ALA A 243 2.76 1.93 4.18
N TYR A 244 3.37 2.92 4.84
CA TYR A 244 2.89 4.30 4.85
C TYR A 244 2.96 4.92 3.44
N ARG A 245 4.06 4.69 2.71
CA ARG A 245 4.21 5.11 1.32
C ARG A 245 3.11 4.53 0.43
N LEU A 246 2.75 3.25 0.63
CA LEU A 246 1.66 2.63 -0.12
C LEU A 246 0.34 3.40 0.06
N ASN A 247 0.02 3.79 1.30
CA ASN A 247 -1.19 4.54 1.63
C ASN A 247 -1.18 5.95 1.02
N VAL A 248 -0.08 6.69 1.19
CA VAL A 248 0.06 8.05 0.65
C VAL A 248 0.07 8.05 -0.88
N GLN A 249 0.75 7.08 -1.50
CA GLN A 249 0.81 6.97 -2.96
C GLN A 249 -0.56 6.68 -3.56
N TRP A 250 -1.40 5.87 -2.90
CA TRP A 250 -2.79 5.69 -3.33
C TRP A 250 -3.53 7.03 -3.37
N CYS A 251 -3.45 7.84 -2.31
CA CYS A 251 -4.06 9.18 -2.30
C CYS A 251 -3.50 10.09 -3.41
N ARG A 252 -2.19 10.06 -3.67
CA ARG A 252 -1.55 10.83 -4.75
C ARG A 252 -2.03 10.39 -6.14
N ASP A 253 -2.08 9.08 -6.37
CA ASP A 253 -2.54 8.48 -7.63
C ASP A 253 -3.99 8.88 -7.94
N LEU A 254 -4.87 8.87 -6.93
CA LEU A 254 -6.28 9.27 -7.07
C LEU A 254 -6.43 10.75 -7.46
N LEU A 255 -5.59 11.62 -6.89
CA LEU A 255 -5.58 13.04 -7.23
C LEU A 255 -4.80 13.37 -8.50
N ARG A 256 -4.16 12.37 -9.13
CA ARG A 256 -3.21 12.55 -10.24
C ARG A 256 -2.13 13.58 -9.91
N ILE A 257 -1.76 13.66 -8.63
CA ILE A 257 -0.66 14.51 -8.20
C ILE A 257 0.61 13.90 -8.81
N PRO A 258 1.33 14.62 -9.68
CA PRO A 258 2.60 14.12 -10.18
C PRO A 258 3.50 13.82 -8.97
N PRO A 259 4.28 12.73 -9.00
CA PRO A 259 5.19 12.46 -7.90
C PRO A 259 5.99 13.73 -7.62
N SER A 260 5.89 14.24 -6.40
CA SER A 260 6.75 15.35 -5.98
C SER A 260 8.19 14.88 -6.15
N GLU A 261 9.11 15.79 -6.43
CA GLU A 261 10.56 15.50 -6.50
C GLU A 261 11.15 14.94 -5.17
N GLY A 262 10.31 14.55 -4.20
CA GLY A 262 10.68 14.02 -2.89
C GLY A 262 10.06 12.68 -2.46
N ASP A 263 9.20 12.01 -3.23
CA ASP A 263 8.52 10.77 -2.75
C ASP A 263 9.19 9.43 -3.09
N GLY A 264 10.25 9.46 -3.87
CA GLY A 264 11.18 8.35 -4.01
C GLY A 264 12.57 8.93 -3.91
N ARG A 265 13.39 8.39 -3.00
CA ARG A 265 14.83 8.69 -2.82
C ARG A 265 15.40 9.43 -4.04
N ALA A 266 15.87 10.68 -3.84
CA ALA A 266 16.36 11.57 -4.89
C ALA A 266 16.89 10.79 -6.08
N GLU A 267 16.18 10.87 -7.20
CA GLU A 267 16.59 10.15 -8.40
C GLU A 267 17.93 10.71 -8.83
N ILE A 268 18.89 9.82 -8.97
CA ILE A 268 20.19 10.15 -9.51
C ILE A 268 20.26 9.62 -10.93
N GLU A 269 21.17 10.19 -11.68
CA GLU A 269 21.49 9.69 -13.00
C GLU A 269 22.45 8.52 -12.90
N HIS A 270 22.04 7.36 -13.41
CA HIS A 270 22.90 6.19 -13.55
C HIS A 270 23.34 6.05 -14.99
N HIS A 271 24.64 5.88 -15.19
CA HIS A 271 25.18 5.55 -16.50
C HIS A 271 25.23 4.04 -16.70
N GLY A 272 24.92 3.61 -17.91
CA GLY A 272 25.02 2.22 -18.33
C GLY A 272 25.65 2.06 -19.71
N ARG A 273 26.11 0.85 -19.99
CA ARG A 273 26.65 0.47 -21.29
C ARG A 273 26.43 -1.00 -21.61
N CYS A 274 26.46 -1.35 -22.88
CA CYS A 274 26.64 -2.74 -23.29
C CYS A 274 28.10 -3.20 -23.04
N HIS A 275 28.36 -4.50 -23.16
CA HIS A 275 29.70 -5.08 -22.89
C HIS A 275 30.82 -4.42 -23.72
N CYS A 276 30.62 -4.26 -25.04
CA CYS A 276 31.62 -3.65 -25.93
C CYS A 276 31.65 -2.11 -25.87
N GLY A 277 30.73 -1.49 -25.13
CA GLY A 277 30.66 -0.02 -24.99
C GLY A 277 30.14 0.74 -26.21
N SER A 278 29.75 0.05 -27.30
CA SER A 278 29.15 0.68 -28.48
C SER A 278 27.83 1.38 -28.17
N VAL A 279 27.08 0.86 -27.20
CA VAL A 279 25.85 1.47 -26.66
C VAL A 279 26.15 2.07 -25.29
N LYS A 280 25.84 3.36 -25.10
CA LYS A 280 25.86 4.05 -23.80
C LYS A 280 24.50 4.70 -23.57
N PHE A 281 24.03 4.66 -22.34
CA PHE A 281 22.74 5.20 -21.96
C PHE A 281 22.76 5.72 -20.53
N ARG A 282 21.81 6.60 -20.22
CA ARG A 282 21.53 7.05 -18.86
C ARG A 282 20.13 6.63 -18.45
N VAL A 283 19.96 6.36 -17.17
CA VAL A 283 18.66 6.12 -16.55
C VAL A 283 18.54 6.93 -15.26
N ARG A 284 17.41 7.60 -15.06
CA ARG A 284 17.05 8.23 -13.78
C ARG A 284 16.33 7.21 -12.90
N ALA A 285 16.89 6.94 -11.74
CA ALA A 285 16.33 6.05 -10.74
C ALA A 285 16.93 6.39 -9.34
N PRO A 286 16.34 5.88 -8.25
CA PRO A 286 16.97 5.91 -6.94
C PRO A 286 18.32 5.16 -6.91
N ARG A 287 19.26 5.61 -6.07
CA ARG A 287 20.51 4.88 -5.79
C ARG A 287 20.26 3.43 -5.37
N GLU A 288 19.30 3.24 -4.48
CA GLU A 288 18.92 1.95 -3.93
C GLU A 288 17.62 1.46 -4.58
N VAL A 289 17.66 0.31 -5.24
CA VAL A 289 16.57 -0.21 -6.08
C VAL A 289 16.10 -1.61 -5.66
N SER A 290 14.81 -1.87 -5.82
CA SER A 290 14.29 -3.24 -5.96
C SER A 290 14.29 -3.64 -7.43
N VAL A 291 14.62 -4.90 -7.71
CA VAL A 291 14.66 -5.46 -9.07
C VAL A 291 13.88 -6.76 -9.14
N VAL A 292 13.38 -7.10 -10.32
CA VAL A 292 12.70 -8.37 -10.56
C VAL A 292 13.63 -9.37 -11.23
N ARG A 293 13.64 -10.61 -10.75
CA ARG A 293 14.28 -11.77 -11.38
C ARG A 293 13.20 -12.68 -11.95
N CYS A 294 13.17 -12.80 -13.27
CA CYS A 294 12.19 -13.60 -13.98
C CYS A 294 12.80 -14.95 -14.42
N ASN A 295 12.07 -16.04 -14.19
CA ASN A 295 12.51 -17.40 -14.54
C ASN A 295 12.25 -17.80 -16.01
N CYS A 296 11.55 -16.98 -16.82
CA CYS A 296 11.24 -17.36 -18.20
C CYS A 296 12.50 -17.62 -19.02
N SER A 297 12.38 -18.44 -20.07
CA SER A 297 13.52 -18.95 -20.85
C SER A 297 14.50 -17.84 -21.27
N ILE A 298 14.03 -16.75 -21.87
CA ILE A 298 14.89 -15.64 -22.30
C ILE A 298 15.50 -14.87 -21.12
N CYS A 299 14.79 -14.66 -20.01
CA CYS A 299 15.30 -13.93 -18.84
C CYS A 299 16.33 -14.75 -18.07
N ARG A 300 16.06 -16.05 -17.88
CA ARG A 300 16.99 -17.02 -17.30
C ARG A 300 18.28 -17.13 -18.12
N MET A 301 18.17 -17.30 -19.45
CA MET A 301 19.33 -17.44 -20.34
C MET A 301 20.15 -16.14 -20.44
N SER A 302 19.50 -14.97 -20.43
CA SER A 302 20.22 -13.68 -20.48
C SER A 302 20.71 -13.18 -19.12
N GLY A 303 20.32 -13.84 -18.01
CA GLY A 303 20.64 -13.39 -16.65
C GLY A 303 20.14 -11.98 -16.35
N PHE A 304 18.98 -11.61 -16.90
CA PHE A 304 18.46 -10.25 -16.84
C PHE A 304 17.84 -9.95 -15.47
N LEU A 305 18.25 -8.83 -14.86
CA LEU A 305 17.65 -8.30 -13.63
C LEU A 305 16.91 -7.01 -13.94
N HIS A 306 15.58 -7.05 -13.79
CA HIS A 306 14.67 -6.03 -14.30
C HIS A 306 14.56 -4.85 -13.33
N LEU A 307 15.00 -3.68 -13.78
CA LEU A 307 14.60 -2.38 -13.20
C LEU A 307 13.58 -1.73 -14.13
N LEU A 308 12.34 -1.58 -13.67
CA LEU A 308 11.27 -0.95 -14.45
C LEU A 308 11.32 0.58 -14.25
N VAL A 309 11.35 1.32 -15.35
CA VAL A 309 11.36 2.79 -15.35
C VAL A 309 10.38 3.35 -16.38
N ALA A 310 9.90 4.57 -16.13
CA ALA A 310 9.07 5.30 -17.08
C ALA A 310 9.84 5.65 -18.36
N GLY A 311 9.13 5.86 -19.46
CA GLY A 311 9.73 6.04 -20.80
C GLY A 311 10.65 7.27 -20.91
N ASP A 312 10.36 8.31 -20.14
CA ASP A 312 11.12 9.57 -20.04
C ASP A 312 12.32 9.49 -19.09
N LYS A 313 12.52 8.36 -18.41
CA LYS A 313 13.64 8.16 -17.48
C LYS A 313 14.86 7.51 -18.12
N LEU A 314 14.78 7.03 -19.36
CA LEU A 314 15.90 6.43 -20.08
C LEU A 314 16.26 7.25 -21.33
N SER A 315 17.55 7.54 -21.50
CA SER A 315 18.09 8.21 -22.69
C SER A 315 19.30 7.45 -23.22
N VAL A 316 19.34 7.23 -24.54
CA VAL A 316 20.50 6.63 -25.21
C VAL A 316 21.46 7.75 -25.58
N GLU A 317 22.66 7.73 -24.98
CA GLU A 317 23.68 8.75 -25.25
C GLU A 317 24.45 8.48 -26.54
N ARG A 318 24.63 7.19 -26.87
CA ARG A 318 25.42 6.74 -28.02
C ARG A 318 24.99 5.34 -28.41
N GLY A 319 25.08 5.04 -29.72
CA GLY A 319 24.96 3.68 -30.22
C GLY A 319 23.54 3.25 -30.50
N GLU A 320 22.64 4.19 -30.76
CA GLU A 320 21.25 3.86 -31.16
C GLU A 320 21.24 3.08 -32.48
N GLU A 321 22.10 3.46 -33.41
CA GLU A 321 22.39 2.69 -34.61
C GLU A 321 23.00 1.32 -34.28
N SER A 322 23.62 1.13 -33.13
CA SER A 322 24.18 -0.17 -32.72
C SER A 322 23.14 -1.09 -32.06
N LEU A 323 21.88 -0.64 -31.89
CA LEU A 323 20.80 -1.43 -31.33
C LEU A 323 20.09 -2.25 -32.41
N THR A 324 19.63 -3.44 -32.04
CA THR A 324 18.72 -4.27 -32.83
C THR A 324 17.61 -4.80 -31.93
N THR A 325 16.44 -5.08 -32.50
CA THR A 325 15.26 -5.53 -31.74
C THR A 325 14.84 -6.92 -32.16
N TYR A 326 14.55 -7.77 -31.19
CA TYR A 326 13.93 -9.08 -31.36
C TYR A 326 12.54 -9.06 -30.74
N GLN A 327 11.56 -9.59 -31.48
CA GLN A 327 10.17 -9.76 -31.05
C GLN A 327 9.79 -11.21 -31.30
N PHE A 328 9.04 -11.79 -30.36
CA PHE A 328 8.53 -13.15 -30.47
C PHE A 328 7.17 -13.25 -29.78
N ASN A 329 6.52 -14.41 -29.88
CA ASN A 329 5.20 -14.67 -29.31
C ASN A 329 4.16 -13.66 -29.84
N LYS A 330 3.54 -12.84 -28.99
CA LYS A 330 2.55 -11.82 -29.37
C LYS A 330 3.16 -10.59 -30.04
N ASN A 331 4.48 -10.53 -30.25
CA ASN A 331 5.21 -9.41 -30.85
C ASN A 331 5.07 -8.06 -30.13
N ILE A 332 4.66 -8.06 -28.86
CA ILE A 332 4.46 -6.84 -28.05
C ILE A 332 5.77 -6.39 -27.40
N ALA A 333 6.47 -7.32 -26.73
CA ALA A 333 7.73 -7.01 -26.07
C ALA A 333 8.84 -6.79 -27.12
N ARG A 334 9.50 -5.64 -27.07
CA ARG A 334 10.58 -5.26 -27.98
C ARG A 334 11.91 -5.45 -27.25
N HIS A 335 12.52 -6.63 -27.38
CA HIS A 335 13.79 -6.97 -26.75
C HIS A 335 14.95 -6.30 -27.49
N THR A 336 15.63 -5.33 -26.88
CA THR A 336 16.66 -4.51 -27.54
C THR A 336 18.07 -4.95 -27.15
N PHE A 337 18.91 -5.25 -28.14
CA PHE A 337 20.27 -5.78 -27.96
C PHE A 337 21.30 -4.92 -28.68
N CYS A 338 22.54 -4.91 -28.18
CA CYS A 338 23.67 -4.43 -28.96
C CYS A 338 24.01 -5.45 -30.05
N ARG A 339 23.97 -5.02 -31.32
CA ARG A 339 24.25 -5.87 -32.49
C ARG A 339 25.67 -6.47 -32.49
N PHE A 340 26.60 -5.86 -31.76
CA PHE A 340 28.02 -6.27 -31.75
C PHE A 340 28.36 -7.28 -30.66
N CYS A 341 27.79 -7.14 -29.45
CA CYS A 341 28.13 -8.00 -28.31
C CYS A 341 26.96 -8.82 -27.77
N GLY A 342 25.76 -8.69 -28.35
CA GLY A 342 24.57 -9.45 -27.94
C GLY A 342 23.98 -9.08 -26.58
N VAL A 343 24.58 -8.14 -25.83
CA VAL A 343 24.05 -7.70 -24.53
C VAL A 343 22.71 -6.99 -24.72
N LYS A 344 21.74 -7.31 -23.84
CA LYS A 344 20.44 -6.65 -23.71
C LYS A 344 20.50 -5.60 -22.59
N PRO A 345 20.85 -4.32 -22.87
CA PRO A 345 20.98 -3.30 -21.83
C PRO A 345 19.62 -2.86 -21.26
N PHE A 346 18.60 -2.80 -22.10
CA PHE A 346 17.24 -2.45 -21.75
C PHE A 346 16.29 -2.96 -22.83
N TYR A 347 14.98 -2.97 -22.55
CA TYR A 347 13.97 -3.32 -23.53
C TYR A 347 12.59 -2.77 -23.15
N ARG A 348 11.62 -2.78 -24.08
CA ARG A 348 10.22 -2.43 -23.75
C ARG A 348 9.41 -3.70 -23.47
N PRO A 349 8.99 -3.95 -22.21
CA PRO A 349 8.29 -5.18 -21.84
C PRO A 349 6.83 -5.19 -22.29
N ARG A 350 6.25 -6.39 -22.44
CA ARG A 350 4.81 -6.57 -22.71
C ARG A 350 3.94 -5.96 -21.61
N SER A 351 4.35 -6.08 -20.34
CA SER A 351 3.62 -5.57 -19.18
C SER A 351 3.68 -4.06 -19.01
N ASN A 352 4.64 -3.38 -19.65
CA ASN A 352 4.76 -1.92 -19.61
C ASN A 352 5.24 -1.38 -20.98
N PRO A 353 4.34 -1.30 -21.98
CA PRO A 353 4.71 -0.92 -23.35
C PRO A 353 5.22 0.52 -23.51
N SER A 354 4.84 1.41 -22.58
CA SER A 354 5.23 2.83 -22.56
C SER A 354 6.52 3.10 -21.77
N GLY A 355 6.99 2.15 -20.97
CA GLY A 355 8.23 2.25 -20.19
C GLY A 355 9.36 1.37 -20.70
N PHE A 356 10.44 1.33 -19.92
CA PHE A 356 11.59 0.47 -20.16
C PHE A 356 11.84 -0.47 -18.99
N SER A 357 12.37 -1.65 -19.28
CA SER A 357 13.01 -2.52 -18.32
C SER A 357 14.51 -2.50 -18.58
N VAL A 358 15.29 -2.00 -17.62
CA VAL A 358 16.75 -1.86 -17.68
C VAL A 358 17.40 -3.06 -17.00
N ASN A 359 18.44 -3.61 -17.61
CA ASN A 359 19.27 -4.61 -16.95
C ASN A 359 20.21 -3.91 -15.97
N VAL A 360 19.97 -4.02 -14.66
CA VAL A 360 20.83 -3.35 -13.66
C VAL A 360 22.29 -3.79 -13.75
N ARG A 361 22.57 -4.97 -14.33
CA ARG A 361 23.93 -5.45 -14.57
C ARG A 361 24.71 -4.65 -15.62
N CYS A 362 24.02 -3.82 -16.41
CA CYS A 362 24.61 -2.93 -17.41
C CYS A 362 24.87 -1.52 -16.86
N LEU A 363 24.45 -1.22 -15.62
CA LEU A 363 24.67 0.06 -14.95
C LEU A 363 26.01 0.07 -14.22
N ASP A 364 26.56 1.27 -13.99
CA ASP A 364 27.73 1.43 -13.13
C ASP A 364 27.39 1.02 -11.69
N ARG A 365 28.12 0.03 -11.17
CA ARG A 365 27.95 -0.50 -9.81
C ARG A 365 28.19 0.56 -8.72
N LYS A 366 28.88 1.66 -9.03
CA LYS A 366 29.14 2.73 -8.05
C LYS A 366 27.90 3.59 -7.76
N SER A 367 26.97 3.67 -8.71
CA SER A 367 25.78 4.51 -8.56
C SER A 367 24.55 3.71 -8.14
N ILE A 368 24.58 2.37 -8.16
CA ILE A 368 23.40 1.54 -7.89
C ILE A 368 23.64 0.48 -6.82
N GLU A 369 22.67 0.32 -5.93
CA GLU A 369 22.62 -0.66 -4.86
C GLU A 369 21.31 -1.45 -4.95
N ILE A 370 21.40 -2.78 -5.01
CA ILE A 370 20.22 -3.64 -5.09
C ILE A 370 19.82 -4.00 -3.66
N THR A 371 18.70 -3.47 -3.18
CA THR A 371 18.21 -3.73 -1.82
C THR A 371 17.31 -4.96 -1.76
N ARG A 372 16.67 -5.31 -2.86
CA ARG A 372 15.71 -6.41 -2.95
C ARG A 372 15.68 -7.02 -4.36
N ILE A 373 15.51 -8.33 -4.42
CA ILE A 373 15.28 -9.08 -5.65
C ILE A 373 13.95 -9.84 -5.49
N ASP A 374 12.94 -9.43 -6.23
CA ASP A 374 11.64 -10.09 -6.28
C ASP A 374 11.62 -11.15 -7.38
N ASP A 375 11.18 -12.36 -7.06
CA ASP A 375 11.06 -13.43 -8.05
C ASP A 375 9.73 -13.33 -8.80
N PHE A 376 9.77 -13.53 -10.13
CA PHE A 376 8.60 -13.55 -11.00
C PHE A 376 8.57 -14.84 -11.83
N ASP A 377 7.43 -15.53 -11.80
CA ASP A 377 7.20 -16.72 -12.60
C ASP A 377 6.78 -16.36 -14.03
N GLY A 378 7.76 -16.07 -14.87
CA GLY A 378 7.54 -15.84 -16.29
C GLY A 378 7.44 -17.09 -17.15
N GLU A 379 7.67 -18.30 -16.63
CA GLU A 379 7.32 -19.54 -17.33
C GLU A 379 5.80 -19.66 -17.41
N HIS A 380 5.10 -19.35 -16.31
CA HIS A 380 3.65 -19.29 -16.24
C HIS A 380 3.12 -17.84 -16.36
N TRP A 381 3.59 -17.09 -17.36
CA TRP A 381 3.36 -15.63 -17.44
C TRP A 381 1.90 -15.19 -17.33
N GLU A 382 0.96 -15.87 -18.00
CA GLU A 382 -0.46 -15.50 -17.93
C GLU A 382 -0.97 -15.71 -16.50
N GLN A 383 -0.64 -16.82 -15.83
CA GLN A 383 -1.02 -17.12 -14.43
C GLN A 383 -0.29 -16.26 -13.41
N ALA A 384 0.96 -15.85 -13.66
CA ALA A 384 1.70 -14.99 -12.77
C ALA A 384 1.20 -13.54 -12.87
N LEU A 385 0.96 -13.05 -14.09
CA LEU A 385 0.33 -11.75 -14.29
C LEU A 385 -1.11 -11.77 -13.77
N SER A 386 -1.85 -12.84 -14.06
CA SER A 386 -3.14 -13.13 -13.47
C SER A 386 -3.00 -13.16 -11.96
N SER A 387 -2.12 -13.86 -11.27
CA SER A 387 -2.04 -13.82 -9.79
C SER A 387 -1.73 -12.42 -9.22
N MET A 388 -1.00 -11.58 -9.97
CA MET A 388 -0.85 -10.15 -9.68
C MET A 388 -2.14 -9.33 -9.93
N HIS A 389 -3.10 -9.89 -10.68
CA HIS A 389 -4.42 -9.40 -11.11
C HIS A 389 -5.66 -10.29 -10.70
N GLU A 390 -5.52 -11.45 -10.04
CA GLU A 390 -6.45 -12.60 -9.82
C GLU A 390 -6.34 -13.12 -8.38
N GLY A 391 -5.43 -12.57 -7.55
CA GLY A 391 -5.83 -12.24 -6.18
C GLY A 391 -7.16 -11.47 -6.14
N SER A 392 -7.58 -10.91 -7.28
CA SER A 392 -8.84 -10.23 -7.57
C SER A 392 -9.99 -11.09 -8.13
N LEU A 393 -9.80 -12.32 -8.62
CA LEU A 393 -10.84 -13.11 -9.31
C LEU A 393 -10.50 -14.62 -9.37
N GLU A 394 -10.87 -15.41 -8.37
CA GLU A 394 -11.30 -16.82 -8.57
C GLU A 394 -12.01 -17.38 -7.32
N TYR A 395 -13.34 -17.30 -7.34
CA TYR A 395 -14.22 -18.32 -6.77
C TYR A 395 -15.35 -18.53 -7.78
N ARG A 396 -15.59 -19.80 -8.14
CA ARG A 396 -16.50 -20.36 -9.17
C ARG A 396 -15.84 -20.44 -10.54
N LEU A 397 -15.67 -21.63 -11.13
CA LEU A 397 -16.66 -22.70 -11.25
C LEU A 397 -16.02 -24.10 -11.18
N GLU A 398 -16.36 -24.88 -10.16
CA GLU A 398 -16.45 -26.34 -10.28
C GLU A 398 -17.94 -26.66 -10.35
N ASP A 399 -18.42 -27.01 -11.55
CA ASP A 399 -19.21 -28.23 -11.79
C ASP A 399 -19.80 -28.18 -13.21
N HIS A 400 -19.11 -28.85 -14.11
CA HIS A 400 -19.77 -29.53 -15.23
C HIS A 400 -19.30 -30.99 -15.20
N THR A 401 -20.16 -31.81 -14.59
CA THR A 401 -20.53 -33.18 -15.00
C THR A 401 -19.62 -33.86 -16.00
N LEU A 402 -19.07 -35.01 -15.62
CA LEU A 402 -19.02 -36.23 -16.42
C LEU A 402 -18.79 -37.44 -15.49
N GLU A 403 -19.71 -38.41 -15.62
CA GLU A 403 -19.84 -39.75 -15.00
C GLU A 403 -20.43 -39.88 -13.59
#